data_AF-A0A7X2V1P4-F1
#
_entry.id   AF-A0A7X2V1P4-F1
#
_cell.length_a   1.000
_cell.length_b   1.000
_cell.length_c   1.000
_cell.angle_alpha   90.00
_cell.angle_beta   90.00
_cell.angle_gamma   90.00
#
_symmetry.space_group_name_H-M   'P 1'
#
loop_
_entity.id
_entity.type
_entity.pdbx_description
1 polymer ?
#
loop_
_entity_poly.entity_id
_entity_poly.type
_entity_poly.pdbx_seq_one_letter_code
_entity_poly.pdbx_strand_id
1 'polypeptide(L)'
;LAAAVGGNTEVSVPANLIPSDCEHITPGMLPLVNLDQPTIDRIVATVPGGTRNVQDIYPLAPLQEGILYHHLAAEQGDPYVLQAQFGFESHGLLE
;
A
#
# COMPACT_ATOMS: atom_id res chain seq x y z
N LEU A 1 -5.17 16.95 -15.89
CA LEU A 1 -5.24 15.96 -14.79
C LEU A 1 -6.67 15.47 -14.49
N ALA A 2 -7.58 15.42 -15.48
CA ALA A 2 -8.99 15.01 -15.27
C ALA A 2 -9.51 14.04 -16.34
N ALA A 3 -8.63 13.20 -16.94
CA ALA A 3 -9.00 12.29 -18.03
C ALA A 3 -8.82 10.80 -17.72
N ALA A 4 -8.48 10.43 -16.47
CA ALA A 4 -8.18 9.02 -16.12
C ALA A 4 -9.32 8.29 -15.39
N VAL A 5 -10.44 8.95 -15.10
CA VAL A 5 -11.55 8.36 -14.34
C VAL A 5 -12.78 8.27 -15.25
N GLY A 6 -12.85 7.23 -16.08
CA GLY A 6 -14.02 7.09 -16.97
C GLY A 6 -14.05 5.89 -17.92
N GLY A 7 -13.11 4.95 -17.82
CA GLY A 7 -13.19 3.70 -18.58
C GLY A 7 -13.36 2.53 -17.61
N ASN A 8 -14.51 1.87 -17.61
CA ASN A 8 -14.67 0.53 -17.04
C ASN A 8 -13.91 -0.47 -17.93
N THR A 9 -12.59 -0.37 -17.96
CA THR A 9 -11.74 -1.43 -18.50
C THR A 9 -11.75 -2.52 -17.45
N GLU A 10 -12.29 -3.70 -17.78
CA GLU A 10 -12.18 -4.88 -16.93
C GLU A 10 -10.69 -5.20 -16.78
N VAL A 11 -10.09 -4.79 -15.66
CA VAL A 11 -8.70 -5.09 -15.35
C VAL A 11 -8.64 -6.54 -14.91
N SER A 12 -8.08 -7.40 -15.75
CA SER A 12 -7.77 -8.78 -15.36
C SER A 12 -6.68 -8.75 -14.30
N VAL A 13 -7.05 -9.00 -13.05
CA VAL A 13 -6.12 -9.05 -11.91
C VAL A 13 -5.52 -10.46 -11.86
N PRO A 14 -4.18 -10.61 -12.03
CA PRO A 14 -3.51 -11.89 -11.84
C PRO A 14 -3.73 -12.42 -10.43
N ALA A 15 -3.74 -13.75 -10.28
CA ALA A 15 -3.77 -14.37 -8.96
C ALA A 15 -2.51 -14.03 -8.17
N ASN A 16 -2.66 -13.87 -6.86
CA ASN A 16 -1.53 -13.79 -5.93
C ASN A 16 -0.75 -15.12 -5.94
N LEU A 17 0.57 -15.03 -6.11
CA LEU A 17 1.46 -16.18 -6.21
C LEU A 17 2.30 -16.41 -4.94
N ILE A 18 2.11 -15.62 -3.88
CA ILE A 18 2.77 -15.75 -2.58
C ILE A 18 2.01 -16.78 -1.72
N PRO A 19 2.63 -17.92 -1.35
CA PRO A 19 2.01 -18.89 -0.45
C PRO A 19 1.88 -18.36 0.98
N SER A 20 0.92 -18.87 1.75
CA SER A 20 0.68 -18.46 3.13
C SER A 20 1.86 -18.67 4.09
N ASP A 21 2.72 -19.66 3.81
CA ASP A 21 3.93 -19.96 4.58
C ASP A 21 5.22 -19.54 3.85
N CYS A 22 5.13 -18.52 2.99
CA CYS A 22 6.29 -18.00 2.29
C CYS A 22 7.35 -17.45 3.27
N GLU A 23 8.56 -18.00 3.21
CA GLU A 23 9.70 -17.48 3.98
C GLU A 23 10.53 -16.47 3.18
N HIS A 24 10.44 -16.51 1.84
CA HIS A 24 11.22 -15.65 0.96
C HIS A 24 10.46 -15.34 -0.34
N ILE A 25 10.09 -14.06 -0.52
CA ILE A 25 9.40 -13.58 -1.72
C ILE A 25 10.42 -13.38 -2.84
N THR A 26 10.07 -13.81 -4.05
CA THR A 26 10.91 -13.65 -5.24
C THR A 26 10.19 -12.83 -6.31
N PRO A 27 10.91 -12.19 -7.25
CA PRO A 27 10.29 -11.38 -8.31
C PRO A 27 9.20 -12.11 -9.10
N GLY A 28 9.38 -13.42 -9.36
CA GLY A 28 8.40 -14.22 -10.09
C GLY A 28 7.06 -14.42 -9.37
N MET A 29 6.99 -14.12 -8.06
CA MET A 29 5.76 -14.19 -7.28
C MET A 29 4.95 -12.88 -7.32
N LEU A 30 5.50 -11.81 -7.92
CA LEU A 30 4.92 -10.46 -7.90
C LEU A 30 4.51 -10.04 -9.32
N PRO A 31 3.46 -10.62 -9.92
CA PRO A 31 3.11 -10.39 -11.32
C PRO A 31 2.66 -8.95 -11.63
N LEU A 32 2.38 -8.15 -10.59
CA LEU A 32 1.86 -6.79 -10.70
C LEU A 32 2.94 -5.71 -10.59
N VAL A 33 4.17 -6.07 -10.20
CA VAL A 33 5.28 -5.12 -10.03
C VAL A 33 6.58 -5.71 -10.57
N ASN A 34 7.46 -4.85 -11.09
CA ASN A 34 8.79 -5.26 -11.52
C ASN A 34 9.82 -4.78 -10.49
N LEU A 35 10.15 -5.64 -9.52
CA LEU A 35 11.11 -5.38 -8.46
C LEU A 35 12.26 -6.38 -8.52
N ASP A 36 13.48 -5.91 -8.30
CA ASP A 36 14.62 -6.80 -8.11
C ASP A 36 14.62 -7.39 -6.69
N GLN A 37 15.33 -8.51 -6.50
CA GLN A 37 15.41 -9.18 -5.20
C GLN A 37 15.89 -8.24 -4.07
N PRO A 38 16.95 -7.43 -4.25
CA PRO A 38 17.39 -6.51 -3.20
C PRO A 38 16.32 -5.49 -2.78
N THR A 39 15.50 -5.01 -3.73
CA THR A 39 14.40 -4.09 -3.40
C THR A 39 13.30 -4.80 -2.62
N ILE A 40 12.95 -6.04 -3.00
CA ILE A 40 11.99 -6.87 -2.27
C ILE A 40 12.47 -7.09 -0.84
N ASP A 41 13.71 -7.52 -0.65
CA ASP A 41 14.28 -7.80 0.68
C ASP A 41 14.25 -6.56 1.57
N ARG A 42 14.57 -5.39 1.00
CA ARG A 42 14.49 -4.11 1.71
C ARG A 42 13.06 -3.77 2.12
N ILE A 43 12.07 -3.98 1.24
CA ILE A 43 10.65 -3.72 1.57
C ILE A 43 10.20 -4.64 2.70
N VAL A 44 10.44 -5.95 2.57
CA VAL A 44 10.05 -6.96 3.56
C VAL A 44 10.68 -6.68 4.93
N ALA A 45 11.92 -6.20 4.98
CA ALA A 45 12.59 -5.82 6.21
C ALA A 45 11.91 -4.65 6.97
N THR A 46 11.08 -3.85 6.29
CA THR A 46 10.30 -2.77 6.94
C THR A 46 8.99 -3.27 7.57
N VAL A 47 8.56 -4.50 7.26
CA VAL A 47 7.30 -5.07 7.73
C VAL A 47 7.53 -5.84 9.03
N PRO A 48 6.87 -5.48 10.15
CA PRO A 48 6.93 -6.27 11.37
C PRO A 48 6.48 -7.72 11.11
N GLY A 49 7.25 -8.71 11.54
CA GLY A 49 6.99 -10.12 11.21
C GLY A 49 7.58 -10.60 9.87
N GLY A 50 8.23 -9.71 9.10
CA GLY A 50 8.95 -10.03 7.88
C GLY A 50 8.06 -10.67 6.81
N THR A 51 8.63 -11.60 6.03
CA THR A 51 7.96 -12.22 4.88
C THR A 51 6.62 -12.83 5.22
N ARG A 52 6.50 -13.46 6.40
CA ARG A 52 5.27 -14.12 6.85
C ARG A 52 4.10 -13.13 7.05
N ASN A 53 4.39 -11.84 7.16
CA ASN A 53 3.40 -10.78 7.28
C ASN A 53 3.21 -9.98 5.98
N VAL A 54 3.78 -10.45 4.87
CA VAL A 54 3.61 -9.85 3.53
C VAL A 54 2.76 -10.79 2.69
N GLN A 55 1.55 -10.36 2.34
CA GLN A 55 0.65 -11.14 1.51
C GLN A 55 0.84 -10.87 0.01
N ASP A 56 1.15 -9.64 -0.39
CA ASP A 56 1.39 -9.25 -1.78
C ASP A 56 2.04 -7.85 -1.83
N ILE A 57 2.51 -7.43 -3.01
CA ILE A 57 3.04 -6.08 -3.26
C ILE A 57 2.37 -5.49 -4.51
N TYR A 58 1.62 -4.41 -4.32
CA TYR A 58 0.89 -3.73 -5.39
C TYR A 58 1.57 -2.42 -5.80
N PRO A 59 1.52 -2.04 -7.08
CA PRO A 59 1.90 -0.70 -7.48
C PRO A 59 0.89 0.31 -6.92
N LEU A 60 1.34 1.56 -6.76
CA LEU A 60 0.44 2.64 -6.39
C LEU A 60 -0.56 2.91 -7.54
N ALA A 61 -1.83 3.09 -7.20
CA ALA A 61 -2.82 3.58 -8.13
C ALA A 61 -2.59 5.08 -8.42
N PRO A 62 -3.08 5.63 -9.54
CA PRO A 62 -2.84 7.04 -9.91
C PRO A 62 -3.20 8.06 -8.83
N LEU A 63 -4.26 7.82 -8.06
CA LEU A 63 -4.62 8.70 -6.94
C LEU A 63 -3.60 8.60 -5.79
N GLN A 64 -3.12 7.40 -5.48
CA GLN A 64 -2.11 7.18 -4.43
C GLN A 64 -0.77 7.81 -4.81
N GLU A 65 -0.37 7.74 -6.09
CA GLU A 65 0.81 8.43 -6.61
C GLU A 65 0.69 9.96 -6.43
N GLY A 66 -0.48 10.52 -6.77
CA GLY A 66 -0.76 11.94 -6.56
C GLY A 66 -0.68 12.35 -5.09
N ILE A 67 -1.26 11.54 -4.19
CA ILE A 67 -1.17 11.76 -2.74
C ILE A 67 0.29 11.74 -2.26
N LEU A 68 1.07 10.74 -2.66
CA LEU A 68 2.47 10.61 -2.29
C LEU A 68 3.31 11.80 -2.78
N TYR A 69 3.09 12.24 -4.01
CA TYR A 69 3.77 13.41 -4.56
C TYR A 69 3.54 14.65 -3.70
N HIS A 70 2.28 14.93 -3.37
CA HIS A 70 1.92 16.08 -2.55
C HIS A 70 2.44 15.98 -1.12
N HIS A 71 2.44 14.77 -0.52
CA HIS A 71 3.07 14.53 0.78
C HIS A 71 4.56 14.88 0.75
N LEU A 72 5.30 14.42 -0.26
CA LEU A 72 6.75 14.67 -0.40
C LEU A 72 7.07 16.14 -0.74
N ALA A 73 6.17 16.84 -1.44
CA ALA A 73 6.35 18.24 -1.84
C ALA A 73 5.91 19.25 -0.77
N ALA A 74 5.20 18.81 0.27
CA ALA A 74 4.71 19.70 1.31
C ALA A 74 5.84 20.16 2.25
N GLU A 75 6.11 21.45 2.28
CA GLU A 75 7.08 22.05 3.20
C GLU A 75 6.53 22.19 4.63
N GLN A 76 5.20 22.26 4.78
CA GLN A 76 4.53 22.39 6.08
C GLN A 76 3.19 21.65 6.11
N GLY A 77 3.12 20.60 6.92
CA GLY A 77 1.91 19.79 7.11
C GLY A 77 1.55 18.94 5.90
N ASP A 78 1.07 17.72 6.13
CA ASP A 78 0.61 16.85 5.05
C ASP A 78 -0.87 17.14 4.74
N PRO A 79 -1.22 17.59 3.51
CA PRO A 79 -2.59 17.92 3.14
C PRO A 79 -3.56 16.72 3.18
N TYR A 80 -3.04 15.49 3.22
CA TYR A 80 -3.83 14.26 3.26
C TYR A 80 -3.96 13.65 4.66
N VAL A 81 -3.43 14.30 5.70
CA VAL A 81 -3.71 13.88 7.09
C VAL A 81 -5.14 14.25 7.44
N LEU A 82 -5.99 13.23 7.53
CA LEU A 82 -7.37 13.38 7.98
C LEU A 82 -7.43 13.31 9.51
N GLN A 83 -8.01 14.35 10.12
CA GLN A 83 -8.29 14.37 11.54
C GLN A 83 -9.78 14.10 11.76
N ALA A 84 -10.08 13.02 12.49
CA ALA A 84 -11.41 12.73 12.99
C ALA A 84 -11.41 12.86 14.51
N GLN A 85 -12.39 13.57 15.05
CA GLN A 85 -12.61 13.68 16.49
C GLN A 85 -13.86 12.89 16.84
N PHE A 86 -13.71 11.98 17.81
CA PHE A 86 -14.82 11.18 18.33
C PHE A 86 -15.13 11.66 19.74
N GLY A 87 -16.38 12.06 19.97
CA GLY A 87 -16.90 12.38 21.29
C GLY A 87 -17.60 11.17 21.88
N PHE A 88 -17.24 10.81 23.11
CA PHE A 88 -17.87 9.73 23.85
C PHE A 88 -18.62 10.31 25.06
N GLU A 89 -19.81 9.79 25.33
CA GLU A 89 -20.67 10.29 26.42
C GLU A 89 -20.10 9.99 27.81
N SER A 90 -19.30 8.93 27.95
CA SER A 90 -18.62 8.60 29.20
C SER A 90 -17.28 7.93 28.95
N HIS A 91 -16.36 8.05 29.91
CA HIS A 91 -15.02 7.44 29.84
C HIS A 91 -15.06 5.92 29.71
N GLY A 92 -16.12 5.26 30.20
CA GLY A 92 -16.27 3.80 30.08
C GLY A 92 -16.51 3.29 28.65
N LEU A 93 -16.77 4.17 27.68
CA LEU A 93 -16.94 3.82 26.26
C LEU A 93 -15.62 3.91 25.45
N LEU A 94 -14.51 4.23 26.10
CA LEU A 94 -13.17 4.32 25.49
C LEU A 94 -12.37 3.01 25.59
N GLU A 95 -12.84 2.01 26.34
CA GLU A 95 -12.19 0.70 26.54
C GLU A 95 -12.64 -0.36 25.52
#